data_AF-A0A166VZ87-F1
#
_entry.id   AF-A0A166VZ87-F1
#
_cell.length_a   1.000
_cell.length_b   1.000
_cell.length_c   1.000
_cell.angle_alpha   90.00
_cell.angle_beta   90.00
_cell.angle_gamma   90.00
#
_symmetry.space_group_name_H-M   'P 1'
#
loop_
_entity.id
_entity.type
_entity.pdbx_description
1 polymer ?
#
loop_
_entity_poly.entity_id
_entity_poly.type
_entity_poly.pdbx_seq_one_letter_code
_entity_poly.pdbx_strand_id
1 'polypeptide(L)'
;MHLPNELWLKIFQDLPLPELLASHCVNQLWRTLIPRIDESTRLTLFSLAMKDVTMDERPDVTQHISLTARLAFVADTEATHNVCIPDPLRMILTEWPSQRPPPGSRWPDAVIAHATGKCVCRCSIVNGELCQCGTWVRDNPVDMMTSLQEKLWSREPFDYRVKDSDGRWELFDNPPRLHTDAQNEQTLRFIQMHPHHMWSSNVGGYWAKLPVRCLNLFMYRSRTRACGVGKGSFCLVLEGPARGEIHAWAGGWYQGFEAKSYLELHYEGWAEEDEENEENDEGMDEDIFGEEWPGAVTAVDA
;
A
#
# COMPACT_ATOMS: atom_id res chain seq x y z
N MET A 1 -39.14 -27.00 -16.99
CA MET A 1 -39.10 -26.85 -15.53
C MET A 1 -38.26 -25.61 -15.24
N HIS A 2 -38.83 -24.57 -14.63
CA HIS A 2 -38.08 -23.34 -14.30
C HIS A 2 -37.46 -23.49 -12.92
N LEU A 3 -36.15 -23.30 -12.82
CA LEU A 3 -35.44 -23.18 -11.54
C LEU A 3 -35.94 -21.92 -10.79
N PRO A 4 -36.22 -22.00 -9.48
CA PRO A 4 -36.47 -20.83 -8.63
C PRO A 4 -35.34 -19.79 -8.71
N ASN A 5 -35.68 -18.52 -8.51
CA ASN A 5 -34.72 -17.41 -8.58
C ASN A 5 -33.60 -17.55 -7.55
N GLU A 6 -33.90 -18.09 -6.37
CA GLU A 6 -32.94 -18.29 -5.28
C GLU A 6 -31.83 -19.29 -5.69
N LEU A 7 -32.18 -20.30 -6.51
CA LEU A 7 -31.19 -21.24 -7.03
C LEU A 7 -30.34 -20.60 -8.13
N TRP A 8 -30.91 -19.74 -8.98
CA TRP A 8 -30.13 -18.96 -9.94
C TRP A 8 -29.13 -18.02 -9.27
N LEU A 9 -29.55 -17.31 -8.21
CA LEU A 9 -28.66 -16.42 -7.46
C LEU A 9 -27.48 -17.18 -6.87
N LYS A 10 -27.72 -18.36 -6.27
CA LYS A 10 -26.64 -19.23 -5.78
C LYS A 10 -25.69 -19.66 -6.89
N ILE A 11 -26.23 -20.09 -8.04
CA ILE A 11 -25.40 -20.45 -9.20
C ILE A 11 -24.53 -19.26 -9.62
N PHE A 12 -25.09 -18.06 -9.72
CA PHE A 12 -24.34 -16.86 -10.12
C PHE A 12 -23.27 -16.44 -9.11
N GLN A 13 -23.48 -16.67 -7.80
CA GLN A 13 -22.48 -16.40 -6.77
C GLN A 13 -21.20 -17.22 -6.96
N ASP A 14 -21.35 -18.45 -7.46
CA ASP A 14 -20.24 -19.39 -7.65
C ASP A 14 -19.53 -19.23 -9.01
N LEU A 15 -20.09 -18.44 -9.95
CA LEU A 15 -19.45 -18.21 -11.24
C LEU A 15 -18.24 -17.28 -11.11
N PRO A 16 -17.15 -17.53 -11.86
CA PRO A 16 -16.09 -16.55 -12.02
C PRO A 16 -16.58 -15.34 -12.83
N LEU A 17 -15.84 -14.22 -12.76
CA LEU A 17 -16.25 -12.96 -13.38
C LEU A 17 -16.51 -13.08 -14.90
N PRO A 18 -15.68 -13.77 -15.72
CA PRO A 18 -15.94 -13.92 -17.16
C PRO A 18 -17.28 -14.63 -17.45
N GLU A 19 -17.57 -15.70 -16.72
CA GLU A 19 -18.81 -16.47 -16.85
C GLU A 19 -20.01 -15.66 -16.36
N LEU A 20 -19.84 -14.83 -15.33
CA LEU A 20 -20.88 -13.92 -14.85
C LEU A 20 -21.22 -12.85 -15.90
N LEU A 21 -20.19 -12.26 -16.54
CA LEU A 21 -20.36 -11.31 -17.65
C LEU A 21 -21.03 -11.97 -18.86
N ALA A 22 -20.62 -13.19 -19.22
CA ALA A 22 -21.26 -13.94 -20.29
C ALA A 22 -22.72 -14.27 -19.97
N SER A 23 -23.00 -14.67 -18.72
CA SER A 23 -24.35 -14.97 -18.22
C SER A 23 -25.27 -13.75 -18.30
N HIS A 24 -24.76 -12.55 -18.03
CA HIS A 24 -25.53 -11.32 -18.17
C HIS A 24 -26.02 -11.08 -19.61
N CYS A 25 -25.37 -11.64 -20.62
CA CYS A 25 -25.80 -11.50 -22.01
C CYS A 25 -26.91 -12.48 -22.45
N VAL A 26 -27.18 -13.54 -21.67
CA VAL A 26 -28.01 -14.68 -22.10
C VAL A 26 -29.49 -14.33 -22.27
N ASN A 27 -30.13 -13.77 -21.23
CA ASN A 27 -31.56 -13.43 -21.28
C ASN A 27 -31.93 -12.36 -20.25
N GLN A 28 -33.17 -11.84 -20.33
CA GLN A 28 -33.66 -10.77 -19.46
C GLN A 28 -33.77 -11.18 -17.98
N LEU A 29 -34.07 -12.45 -17.69
CA LEU A 29 -34.13 -12.94 -16.31
C LEU A 29 -32.73 -12.89 -15.68
N TRP A 30 -31.70 -13.35 -16.38
CA TRP A 30 -30.33 -13.37 -15.85
C TRP A 30 -29.78 -11.95 -15.67
N ARG A 31 -30.09 -11.03 -16.60
CA ARG A 31 -29.76 -9.59 -16.46
C ARG A 31 -30.32 -8.96 -15.20
N THR A 32 -31.51 -9.38 -14.78
CA THR A 32 -32.14 -8.81 -13.58
C THR A 32 -31.71 -9.51 -12.29
N LEU A 33 -31.24 -10.76 -12.36
CA LEU A 33 -30.79 -11.53 -11.19
C LEU A 33 -29.32 -11.32 -10.85
N ILE A 34 -28.43 -11.25 -11.83
CA ILE A 34 -26.98 -11.15 -11.59
C ILE A 34 -26.59 -9.94 -10.72
N PRO A 35 -27.14 -8.73 -10.92
CA PRO A 35 -26.85 -7.59 -10.05
C PRO A 35 -27.39 -7.72 -8.61
N ARG A 36 -28.12 -8.80 -8.30
CA ARG A 36 -28.74 -9.06 -6.98
C ARG A 36 -28.07 -10.19 -6.21
N ILE A 37 -26.96 -10.73 -6.71
CA ILE A 37 -26.11 -11.63 -5.90
C ILE A 37 -25.59 -10.86 -4.69
N ASP A 38 -25.36 -11.55 -3.56
CA ASP A 38 -24.80 -10.91 -2.37
C ASP A 38 -23.50 -10.13 -2.67
N GLU A 39 -23.32 -9.01 -1.94
CA GLU A 39 -22.19 -8.10 -2.08
C GLU A 39 -20.84 -8.81 -1.87
N SER A 40 -20.31 -9.30 -2.98
CA SER A 40 -19.00 -9.94 -3.07
C SER A 40 -18.07 -9.05 -3.89
N THR A 41 -16.77 -9.23 -3.70
CA THR A 41 -15.73 -8.64 -4.58
C THR A 41 -16.08 -8.81 -6.06
N ARG A 42 -16.65 -9.96 -6.44
CA ARG A 42 -17.02 -10.26 -7.82
C ARG A 42 -18.16 -9.39 -8.33
N LEU A 43 -19.15 -9.05 -7.51
CA LEU A 43 -20.21 -8.10 -7.89
C LEU A 43 -19.65 -6.69 -8.09
N THR A 44 -18.69 -6.27 -7.25
CA THR A 44 -17.98 -4.99 -7.43
C THR A 44 -17.23 -4.97 -8.76
N LEU A 45 -16.47 -6.03 -9.07
CA LEU A 45 -15.77 -6.16 -10.35
C LEU A 45 -16.72 -6.24 -11.54
N PHE A 46 -17.84 -6.96 -11.42
CA PHE A 46 -18.89 -7.01 -12.44
C PHE A 46 -19.43 -5.62 -12.73
N SER A 47 -19.78 -4.87 -11.69
CA SER A 47 -20.30 -3.50 -11.81
C SER A 47 -19.26 -2.57 -12.47
N LEU A 48 -17.98 -2.71 -12.11
CA LEU A 48 -16.88 -1.96 -12.74
C LEU A 48 -16.69 -2.32 -14.22
N ALA A 49 -16.82 -3.59 -14.59
CA ALA A 49 -16.70 -4.05 -15.97
C ALA A 49 -17.86 -3.57 -16.86
N MET A 50 -19.04 -3.37 -16.27
CA MET A 50 -20.25 -2.90 -16.96
C MET A 50 -20.33 -1.36 -17.06
N LYS A 51 -19.48 -0.60 -16.37
CA LYS A 51 -19.45 0.87 -16.50
C LYS A 51 -18.97 1.25 -17.90
N ASP A 52 -19.75 2.07 -18.61
CA ASP A 52 -19.32 2.73 -19.85
C ASP A 52 -18.15 3.65 -19.53
N VAL A 53 -16.93 3.22 -19.88
CA VAL A 53 -15.73 4.05 -19.77
C VAL A 53 -15.64 4.96 -20.99
N THR A 54 -16.66 5.80 -21.17
CA THR A 54 -16.66 6.91 -22.13
C THR A 54 -16.15 8.15 -21.42
N MET A 55 -14.84 8.21 -21.18
CA MET A 55 -14.02 9.43 -21.08
C MET A 55 -12.61 8.98 -20.70
N ASP A 56 -11.66 9.47 -21.46
CA ASP A 56 -10.25 9.12 -21.50
C ASP A 56 -9.48 9.75 -20.32
N GLU A 57 -10.05 9.73 -19.12
CA GLU A 57 -9.42 10.21 -17.87
C GLU A 57 -8.53 9.11 -17.26
N ARG A 58 -7.92 8.27 -18.09
CA ARG A 58 -6.97 7.26 -17.60
C ARG A 58 -5.61 7.94 -17.53
N PRO A 59 -4.97 8.07 -16.36
CA PRO A 59 -3.58 8.50 -16.34
C PRO A 59 -2.74 7.58 -17.24
N ASP A 60 -1.94 8.21 -18.11
CA ASP A 60 -1.23 7.66 -19.27
C ASP A 60 -0.08 6.68 -18.91
N VAL A 61 -0.33 5.77 -17.96
CA VAL A 61 0.63 4.80 -17.42
C VAL A 61 0.19 3.36 -17.73
N THR A 62 -0.90 3.16 -18.47
CA THR A 62 -1.55 1.84 -18.63
C THR A 62 -0.75 0.87 -19.51
N GLN A 63 0.21 0.18 -18.91
CA GLN A 63 0.79 -1.00 -19.53
C GLN A 63 -0.29 -2.07 -19.68
N HIS A 64 -0.46 -2.56 -20.92
CA HIS A 64 -1.39 -3.63 -21.24
C HIS A 64 -0.80 -4.97 -20.81
N ILE A 65 -1.40 -5.63 -19.82
CA ILE A 65 -0.94 -6.92 -19.31
C ILE A 65 -1.95 -8.00 -19.66
N SER A 66 -1.51 -9.02 -20.41
CA SER A 66 -2.38 -10.14 -20.82
C SER A 66 -2.83 -10.97 -19.62
N LEU A 67 -3.97 -11.65 -19.76
CA LEU A 67 -4.44 -12.60 -18.75
C LEU A 67 -3.41 -13.72 -18.50
N THR A 68 -2.80 -14.25 -19.57
CA THR A 68 -1.74 -15.26 -19.46
C THR A 68 -0.57 -14.78 -18.60
N ALA A 69 -0.13 -13.53 -18.78
CA ALA A 69 0.97 -12.97 -18.00
C ALA A 69 0.58 -12.79 -16.52
N ARG A 70 -0.65 -12.35 -16.23
CA ARG A 70 -1.16 -12.24 -14.86
C ARG A 70 -1.29 -13.59 -14.18
N LEU A 71 -1.81 -14.60 -14.87
CA LEU A 71 -1.91 -15.97 -14.36
C LEU A 71 -0.52 -16.55 -14.07
N ALA A 72 0.44 -16.34 -14.96
CA ALA A 72 1.83 -16.77 -14.76
C ALA A 72 2.45 -16.09 -13.53
N PHE A 73 2.24 -14.78 -13.35
CA PHE A 73 2.71 -14.06 -12.17
C PHE A 73 2.12 -14.63 -10.87
N VAL A 74 0.81 -14.87 -10.83
CA VAL A 74 0.15 -15.44 -9.63
C VAL A 74 0.73 -16.83 -9.34
N ALA A 75 0.80 -17.70 -10.34
CA ALA A 75 1.32 -19.05 -10.18
C ALA A 75 2.78 -19.08 -9.71
N ASP A 76 3.65 -18.26 -10.32
CA ASP A 76 5.06 -18.15 -9.93
C ASP A 76 5.22 -17.59 -8.51
N THR A 77 4.50 -16.51 -8.18
CA THR A 77 4.58 -15.87 -6.86
C THR A 77 4.12 -16.83 -5.74
N GLU A 78 2.97 -17.48 -5.94
CA GLU A 78 2.40 -18.40 -4.95
C GLU A 78 3.29 -19.65 -4.77
N ALA A 79 3.85 -20.19 -5.86
CA ALA A 79 4.73 -21.36 -5.81
C ALA A 79 6.11 -21.04 -5.21
N THR A 80 6.75 -19.97 -5.68
CA THR A 80 8.12 -19.61 -5.28
C THR A 80 8.19 -19.18 -3.82
N HIS A 81 7.16 -18.48 -3.31
CA HIS A 81 7.15 -17.97 -1.95
C HIS A 81 6.30 -18.79 -0.98
N ASN A 82 5.62 -19.84 -1.45
CA ASN A 82 4.70 -20.66 -0.65
C ASN A 82 3.65 -19.81 0.10
N VAL A 83 3.04 -18.88 -0.64
CA VAL A 83 2.00 -17.96 -0.15
C VAL A 83 0.77 -18.05 -1.03
N CYS A 84 -0.36 -17.53 -0.57
CA CYS A 84 -1.56 -17.33 -1.38
C CYS A 84 -1.81 -15.82 -1.48
N ILE A 85 -1.97 -15.27 -2.67
CA ILE A 85 -2.29 -13.84 -2.83
C ILE A 85 -3.72 -13.62 -2.28
N PRO A 86 -3.95 -12.64 -1.39
CA PRO A 86 -5.29 -12.37 -0.89
C PRO A 86 -6.26 -11.92 -1.99
N ASP A 87 -7.50 -12.37 -1.87
CA ASP A 87 -8.62 -11.66 -2.49
C ASP A 87 -8.78 -10.29 -1.78
N PRO A 88 -9.10 -9.19 -2.49
CA PRO A 88 -9.51 -9.08 -3.90
C PRO A 88 -8.43 -9.16 -5.00
N LEU A 89 -7.16 -8.98 -4.67
CA LEU A 89 -6.12 -8.82 -5.70
C LEU A 89 -5.99 -10.07 -6.57
N ARG A 90 -6.00 -11.25 -5.96
CA ARG A 90 -5.90 -12.53 -6.69
C ARG A 90 -7.03 -12.67 -7.72
N MET A 91 -8.28 -12.36 -7.34
CA MET A 91 -9.43 -12.34 -8.25
C MET A 91 -9.25 -11.35 -9.40
N ILE A 92 -8.75 -10.13 -9.15
CA ILE A 92 -8.48 -9.15 -10.21
C ILE A 92 -7.43 -9.67 -11.18
N LEU A 93 -6.34 -10.23 -10.68
CA LEU A 93 -5.26 -10.74 -11.51
C LEU A 93 -5.69 -11.93 -12.36
N THR A 94 -6.59 -12.77 -11.86
CA THR A 94 -6.96 -14.04 -12.51
C THR A 94 -8.28 -13.99 -13.29
N GLU A 95 -9.21 -13.09 -12.97
CA GLU A 95 -10.56 -13.07 -13.54
C GLU A 95 -10.88 -11.79 -14.32
N TRP A 96 -10.17 -10.67 -14.10
CA TRP A 96 -10.47 -9.41 -14.81
C TRP A 96 -10.31 -9.59 -16.33
N PRO A 97 -11.31 -9.24 -17.16
CA PRO A 97 -11.31 -9.59 -18.58
C PRO A 97 -10.41 -8.69 -19.44
N SER A 98 -10.17 -7.44 -19.01
CA SER A 98 -9.39 -6.49 -19.79
C SER A 98 -7.88 -6.63 -19.55
N GLN A 99 -7.09 -6.26 -20.55
CA GLN A 99 -5.63 -6.09 -20.40
C GLN A 99 -5.28 -4.81 -19.62
N ARG A 100 -6.22 -3.87 -19.55
CA ARG A 100 -6.12 -2.68 -18.72
C ARG A 100 -6.66 -3.00 -17.32
N PRO A 101 -6.11 -2.39 -16.26
CA PRO A 101 -6.60 -2.60 -14.90
C PRO A 101 -8.06 -2.11 -14.75
N PRO A 102 -8.77 -2.54 -13.69
CA PRO A 102 -10.08 -1.97 -13.34
C PRO A 102 -10.05 -0.43 -13.25
N PRO A 103 -11.15 0.27 -13.56
CA PRO A 103 -11.23 1.73 -13.42
C PRO A 103 -10.80 2.20 -12.02
N GLY A 104 -10.03 3.29 -11.95
CA GLY A 104 -9.50 3.85 -10.70
C GLY A 104 -8.33 3.06 -10.08
N SER A 105 -7.76 2.09 -10.80
CA SER A 105 -6.63 1.27 -10.33
C SER A 105 -5.52 1.15 -11.38
N ARG A 106 -4.35 0.65 -10.96
CA ARG A 106 -3.18 0.40 -11.83
C ARG A 106 -2.61 -0.99 -11.58
N TRP A 107 -2.06 -1.68 -12.58
CA TRP A 107 -1.42 -2.99 -12.34
C TRP A 107 -0.28 -2.88 -11.32
N PRO A 108 -0.13 -3.83 -10.37
CA PRO A 108 1.01 -3.86 -9.45
C PRO A 108 2.33 -3.82 -10.19
N ASP A 109 3.30 -3.11 -9.63
CA ASP A 109 4.64 -2.95 -10.18
C ASP A 109 5.32 -4.31 -10.42
N ALA A 110 5.08 -5.25 -9.50
CA ALA A 110 5.54 -6.63 -9.58
C ALA A 110 4.96 -7.39 -10.79
N VAL A 111 3.66 -7.22 -11.05
CA VAL A 111 2.96 -7.86 -12.17
C VAL A 111 3.50 -7.32 -13.49
N ILE A 112 3.69 -6.01 -13.57
CA ILE A 112 4.27 -5.36 -14.74
C ILE A 112 5.69 -5.89 -15.00
N ALA A 113 6.53 -5.94 -13.96
CA ALA A 113 7.90 -6.38 -14.10
C ALA A 113 8.00 -7.85 -14.49
N HIS A 114 7.16 -8.72 -13.91
CA HIS A 114 7.09 -10.12 -14.30
C HIS A 114 6.64 -10.30 -15.75
N ALA A 115 5.64 -9.54 -16.19
CA ALA A 115 5.11 -9.65 -17.56
C ALA A 115 6.06 -9.11 -18.64
N THR A 116 6.84 -8.08 -18.32
CA THR A 116 7.67 -7.36 -19.31
C THR A 116 9.17 -7.66 -19.20
N GLY A 117 9.61 -8.28 -18.10
CA GLY A 117 11.02 -8.45 -17.76
C GLY A 117 11.72 -7.14 -17.34
N LYS A 118 10.99 -6.02 -17.24
CA LYS A 118 11.55 -4.71 -16.92
C LYS A 118 11.15 -4.29 -15.52
N CYS A 119 12.13 -3.96 -14.67
CA CYS A 119 11.80 -3.35 -13.38
C CYS A 119 11.19 -1.95 -13.60
N VAL A 120 10.06 -1.68 -12.96
CA VAL A 120 9.41 -0.35 -12.98
C VAL A 120 9.92 0.59 -11.89
N CYS A 121 10.93 0.16 -11.14
CA CYS A 121 11.63 0.97 -10.16
C CYS A 121 12.44 2.08 -10.83
N ARG A 122 12.58 3.22 -10.14
CA ARG A 122 13.43 4.34 -10.58
C ARG A 122 14.89 3.93 -10.83
N CYS A 123 15.42 2.92 -10.14
CA CYS A 123 16.77 2.39 -10.40
C CYS A 123 16.90 1.80 -11.80
N SER A 124 15.87 1.14 -12.31
CA SER A 124 15.86 0.57 -13.67
C SER A 124 15.63 1.64 -14.73
N ILE A 125 14.83 2.65 -14.40
CA ILE A 125 14.60 3.81 -15.28
C ILE A 125 15.92 4.60 -15.50
N VAL A 126 16.75 4.71 -14.46
CA VAL A 126 18.01 5.47 -14.53
C VAL A 126 19.18 4.63 -15.07
N ASN A 127 19.29 3.35 -14.70
CA ASN A 127 20.50 2.55 -14.96
C ASN A 127 20.34 1.45 -16.03
N GLY A 128 19.20 1.36 -16.71
CA GLY A 128 19.03 0.51 -17.90
C GLY A 128 19.47 -0.95 -17.74
N GLU A 129 18.66 -1.76 -17.02
CA GLU A 129 18.57 -3.24 -17.12
C GLU A 129 19.00 -4.09 -15.90
N LEU A 130 19.62 -3.55 -14.85
CA LEU A 130 20.04 -4.38 -13.69
C LEU A 130 19.45 -3.94 -12.35
N CYS A 131 18.10 -3.80 -12.23
CA CYS A 131 17.55 -3.76 -10.87
C CYS A 131 17.48 -5.15 -10.24
N GLN A 132 18.16 -5.32 -9.10
CA GLN A 132 18.00 -6.44 -8.17
C GLN A 132 16.67 -6.38 -7.37
N CYS A 133 15.64 -5.72 -7.92
CA CYS A 133 14.34 -5.58 -7.30
C CYS A 133 13.52 -6.89 -7.32
N GLY A 134 14.07 -7.97 -7.89
CA GLY A 134 13.40 -9.20 -8.32
C GLY A 134 12.62 -9.95 -7.24
N THR A 135 12.76 -9.61 -5.96
CA THR A 135 11.90 -10.14 -4.91
C THR A 135 10.76 -9.15 -4.63
N TRP A 136 9.54 -9.48 -5.05
CA TRP A 136 8.34 -8.69 -4.80
C TRP A 136 7.60 -9.10 -3.52
N VAL A 137 7.83 -10.32 -3.06
CA VAL A 137 7.44 -10.78 -1.73
C VAL A 137 8.59 -10.59 -0.76
N ARG A 138 8.38 -9.89 0.34
CA ARG A 138 9.42 -9.61 1.34
C ARG A 138 8.86 -9.64 2.74
N ASP A 139 9.72 -9.98 3.70
CA ASP A 139 9.44 -9.77 5.10
C ASP A 139 9.80 -8.31 5.43
N ASN A 140 8.79 -7.44 5.47
CA ASN A 140 8.93 -6.04 5.82
C ASN A 140 8.82 -5.90 7.34
N PRO A 141 9.82 -5.34 8.04
CA PRO A 141 9.74 -5.16 9.47
C PRO A 141 8.79 -4.01 9.83
N VAL A 142 7.99 -4.22 10.86
CA VAL A 142 7.36 -3.15 11.63
C VAL A 142 8.25 -2.90 12.84
N ASP A 143 8.98 -1.79 12.79
CA ASP A 143 9.84 -1.34 13.87
C ASP A 143 9.05 -0.40 14.78
N MET A 144 9.07 -0.68 16.08
CA MET A 144 8.42 0.14 17.10
C MET A 144 9.30 0.21 18.34
N MET A 145 9.26 1.32 19.06
CA MET A 145 9.97 1.40 20.31
C MET A 145 9.42 0.46 21.37
N THR A 146 10.30 -0.18 22.14
CA THR A 146 9.91 -1.11 23.21
C THR A 146 9.05 -0.43 24.28
N SER A 147 9.28 0.86 24.57
CA SER A 147 8.44 1.62 25.51
C SER A 147 7.01 1.81 25.00
N LEU A 148 6.82 2.04 23.69
CA LEU A 148 5.49 2.09 23.08
C LEU A 148 4.85 0.69 23.08
N GLN A 149 5.65 -0.35 22.84
CA GLN A 149 5.21 -1.73 23.01
C GLN A 149 4.68 -1.99 24.42
N GLU A 150 5.46 -1.70 25.47
CA GLU A 150 5.04 -1.92 26.85
C GLU A 150 3.74 -1.14 27.18
N LYS A 151 3.62 0.11 26.73
CA LYS A 151 2.39 0.92 26.90
C LYS A 151 1.19 0.30 26.20
N LEU A 152 1.31 -0.17 24.95
CA LEU A 152 0.19 -0.78 24.22
C LEU A 152 -0.30 -2.09 24.85
N TRP A 153 0.57 -2.80 25.59
CA TRP A 153 0.23 -4.05 26.27
C TRP A 153 -0.14 -3.87 27.76
N SER A 154 0.05 -2.69 28.35
CA SER A 154 -0.26 -2.43 29.78
C SER A 154 -1.77 -2.47 30.10
N ARG A 155 -2.63 -2.58 29.08
CA ARG A 155 -4.11 -2.49 29.15
C ARG A 155 -4.63 -1.14 29.61
N GLU A 156 -3.77 -0.14 29.78
CA GLU A 156 -4.19 1.24 29.98
C GLU A 156 -4.73 1.81 28.66
N PRO A 157 -5.70 2.73 28.70
CA PRO A 157 -6.14 3.43 27.50
C PRO A 157 -4.96 4.15 26.85
N PHE A 158 -4.65 3.77 25.61
CA PHE A 158 -3.65 4.44 24.80
C PHE A 158 -4.33 5.47 23.89
N ASP A 159 -3.94 6.74 24.03
CA ASP A 159 -4.38 7.82 23.15
C ASP A 159 -3.17 8.34 22.35
N TYR A 160 -3.16 8.07 21.05
CA TYR A 160 -2.09 8.50 20.14
C TYR A 160 -2.05 10.04 19.94
N ARG A 161 -3.07 10.78 20.41
CA ARG A 161 -3.18 12.25 20.27
C ARG A 161 -2.49 13.03 21.40
N VAL A 162 -2.21 12.40 22.53
CA VAL A 162 -1.68 13.08 23.72
C VAL A 162 -0.16 13.02 23.71
N LYS A 163 0.51 14.08 23.27
CA LYS A 163 1.99 14.16 23.30
C LYS A 163 2.53 14.05 24.74
N ASP A 164 2.93 12.86 25.14
CA ASP A 164 3.69 12.61 26.37
C ASP A 164 5.17 12.87 26.07
N SER A 165 5.86 13.60 26.95
CA SER A 165 7.27 13.96 26.81
C SER A 165 8.22 12.75 26.80
N ASP A 166 7.75 11.61 27.30
CA ASP A 166 8.52 10.35 27.37
C ASP A 166 8.19 9.37 26.22
N GLY A 167 7.15 9.65 25.44
CA GLY A 167 6.79 8.86 24.27
C GLY A 167 7.66 9.28 23.10
N ARG A 168 8.39 8.33 22.54
CA ARG A 168 8.90 8.46 21.18
C ARG A 168 7.77 7.93 20.28
N TRP A 169 7.04 8.89 19.70
CA TRP A 169 5.76 8.73 19.01
C TRP A 169 5.93 8.47 17.52
N GLU A 170 7.12 8.13 17.04
CA GLU A 170 7.51 8.34 15.64
C GLU A 170 6.64 7.59 14.63
N LEU A 171 5.90 6.53 15.01
CA LEU A 171 4.92 5.96 14.09
C LEU A 171 3.76 6.93 13.80
N PHE A 172 3.27 7.65 14.82
CA PHE A 172 2.12 8.57 14.76
C PHE A 172 2.52 10.05 14.61
N ASP A 173 3.73 10.42 15.05
CA ASP A 173 4.27 11.79 15.03
C ASP A 173 5.25 12.05 13.87
N ASN A 174 5.61 11.03 13.08
CA ASN A 174 6.49 11.17 11.92
C ASN A 174 5.69 10.97 10.62
N PRO A 175 4.82 11.94 10.26
CA PRO A 175 4.09 11.87 9.01
C PRO A 175 5.09 11.88 7.84
N PRO A 176 4.71 11.22 6.75
CA PRO A 176 3.77 11.92 5.89
C PRO A 176 2.35 11.35 5.79
N ARG A 177 2.05 10.12 6.25
CA ARG A 177 0.89 9.37 5.69
C ARG A 177 -0.23 8.90 6.61
N LEU A 178 -0.16 9.12 7.91
CA LEU A 178 -1.31 8.86 8.78
C LEU A 178 -2.30 10.04 8.68
N HIS A 179 -3.09 10.06 7.61
CA HIS A 179 -3.92 11.21 7.24
C HIS A 179 -5.19 11.35 8.10
N THR A 180 -5.66 10.26 8.70
CA THR A 180 -6.94 10.23 9.44
C THR A 180 -6.85 9.45 10.74
N ASP A 181 -7.73 9.79 11.69
CA ASP A 181 -7.93 9.03 12.91
C ASP A 181 -8.27 7.55 12.64
N ALA A 182 -9.06 7.28 11.58
CA ALA A 182 -9.39 5.91 11.18
C ALA A 182 -8.16 5.10 10.76
N GLN A 183 -7.21 5.71 10.03
CA GLN A 183 -5.95 5.05 9.68
C GLN A 183 -5.07 4.81 10.92
N ASN A 184 -5.04 5.76 11.85
CA ASN A 184 -4.32 5.61 13.13
C ASN A 184 -4.90 4.46 13.97
N GLU A 185 -6.22 4.44 14.15
CA GLU A 185 -6.92 3.37 14.86
C GLU A 185 -6.69 2.01 14.21
N GLN A 186 -6.73 1.94 12.88
CA GLN A 186 -6.48 0.69 12.16
C GLN A 186 -5.02 0.26 12.25
N THR A 187 -4.07 1.20 12.26
CA THR A 187 -2.65 0.94 12.51
C THR A 187 -2.42 0.40 13.93
N LEU A 188 -3.09 0.97 14.92
CA LEU A 188 -3.05 0.47 16.30
C LEU A 188 -3.66 -0.92 16.42
N ARG A 189 -4.82 -1.15 15.80
CA ARG A 189 -5.44 -2.48 15.71
C ARG A 189 -4.48 -3.49 15.10
N PHE A 190 -3.79 -3.11 14.01
CA PHE A 190 -2.78 -3.94 13.36
C PHE A 190 -1.64 -4.33 14.32
N ILE A 191 -1.16 -3.40 15.14
CA ILE A 191 -0.08 -3.70 16.10
C ILE A 191 -0.61 -4.62 17.22
N GLN A 192 -1.77 -4.29 17.80
CA GLN A 192 -2.33 -4.98 18.96
C GLN A 192 -2.79 -6.41 18.67
N MET A 193 -3.19 -6.70 17.44
CA MET A 193 -3.61 -8.06 17.06
C MET A 193 -2.44 -9.05 16.95
N HIS A 194 -1.18 -8.58 16.95
CA HIS A 194 -0.01 -9.46 16.93
C HIS A 194 0.49 -9.74 18.34
N PRO A 195 0.48 -11.01 18.81
CA PRO A 195 0.86 -11.36 20.17
C PRO A 195 2.34 -11.06 20.43
N HIS A 196 2.67 -10.75 21.70
CA HIS A 196 3.99 -10.31 22.13
C HIS A 196 5.14 -11.24 21.69
N HIS A 197 4.91 -12.55 21.61
CA HIS A 197 5.94 -13.52 21.21
C HIS A 197 6.33 -13.45 19.72
N MET A 198 5.52 -12.79 18.87
CA MET A 198 5.86 -12.55 17.46
C MET A 198 6.83 -11.37 17.28
N TRP A 199 7.01 -10.56 18.31
CA TRP A 199 7.91 -9.43 18.29
C TRP A 199 9.29 -9.86 18.78
N SER A 200 10.32 -9.61 17.98
CA SER A 200 11.70 -9.77 18.40
C SER A 200 12.21 -8.46 18.99
N SER A 201 12.69 -8.50 20.24
CA SER A 201 13.45 -7.41 20.86
C SER A 201 14.94 -7.61 20.60
N ASN A 202 15.62 -6.61 20.03
CA ASN A 202 17.08 -6.70 19.86
C ASN A 202 17.79 -6.69 21.23
N VAL A 203 18.90 -7.42 21.35
CA VAL A 203 19.81 -7.34 22.51
C VAL A 203 20.39 -5.93 22.56
N GLY A 204 19.90 -5.10 23.49
CA GLY A 204 20.09 -3.65 23.51
C GLY A 204 18.80 -2.83 23.66
N GLY A 205 17.63 -3.47 23.55
CA GLY A 205 16.40 -3.09 24.25
C GLY A 205 15.54 -1.94 23.70
N TYR A 206 16.00 -1.15 22.74
CA TYR A 206 15.25 0.06 22.32
C TYR A 206 14.14 -0.18 21.30
N TRP A 207 14.27 -1.21 20.45
CA TRP A 207 13.35 -1.47 19.34
C TRP A 207 12.80 -2.90 19.41
N ALA A 208 11.48 -2.99 19.28
CA ALA A 208 10.73 -4.19 18.99
C ALA A 208 10.46 -4.27 17.49
N LYS A 209 10.64 -5.46 16.91
CA LYS A 209 10.43 -5.71 15.48
C LYS A 209 9.42 -6.80 15.27
N LEU A 210 8.45 -6.56 14.39
CA LEU A 210 7.51 -7.57 13.90
C LEU A 210 7.78 -7.80 12.40
N PRO A 211 8.26 -8.97 11.97
CA PRO A 211 8.38 -9.28 10.55
C PRO A 211 6.98 -9.53 9.96
N VAL A 212 6.66 -8.82 8.88
CA VAL A 212 5.38 -8.98 8.17
C VAL A 212 5.65 -9.37 6.73
N ARG A 213 5.16 -10.53 6.32
CA ARG A 213 5.30 -10.99 4.94
C ARG A 213 4.32 -10.26 4.04
N CYS A 214 4.84 -9.51 3.08
CA CYS A 214 4.04 -8.66 2.21
C CYS A 214 4.40 -8.85 0.73
N LEU A 215 3.42 -8.59 -0.14
CA LEU A 215 3.62 -8.39 -1.57
C LEU A 215 3.70 -6.88 -1.85
N ASN A 216 4.80 -6.44 -2.47
CA ASN A 216 4.95 -5.06 -2.91
C ASN A 216 4.00 -4.77 -4.08
N LEU A 217 3.11 -3.80 -3.90
CA LEU A 217 2.15 -3.37 -4.92
C LEU A 217 2.73 -2.25 -5.76
N PHE A 218 3.03 -1.12 -5.11
CA PHE A 218 3.26 0.15 -5.79
C PHE A 218 4.35 0.94 -5.09
N MET A 219 5.39 1.31 -5.82
CA MET A 219 6.38 2.27 -5.33
C MET A 219 5.87 3.70 -5.47
N TYR A 220 6.26 4.54 -4.52
CA TYR A 220 5.99 5.97 -4.50
C TYR A 220 7.21 6.75 -3.97
N ARG A 221 7.23 8.07 -4.19
CA ARG A 221 8.17 8.97 -3.51
C ARG A 221 7.61 9.32 -2.14
N SER A 222 8.46 9.25 -1.12
CA SER A 222 8.10 9.64 0.22
C SER A 222 9.06 10.70 0.70
N ARG A 223 8.57 11.83 1.18
CA ARG A 223 9.38 12.79 1.95
C ARG A 223 9.09 12.57 3.43
N THR A 224 10.09 12.11 4.18
CA THR A 224 9.97 11.94 5.63
C THR A 224 10.87 12.93 6.33
N ARG A 225 10.43 13.48 7.47
CA ARG A 225 11.28 14.38 8.29
C ARG A 225 12.55 13.70 8.77
N ALA A 226 12.52 12.39 9.01
CA ALA A 226 13.65 11.62 9.52
C ALA A 226 14.67 11.20 8.45
N CYS A 227 14.28 11.08 7.17
CA CYS A 227 15.15 10.48 6.14
C CYS A 227 15.27 11.31 4.84
N GLY A 228 14.59 12.46 4.76
CA GLY A 228 14.52 13.26 3.53
C GLY A 228 13.64 12.61 2.45
N VAL A 229 13.92 12.93 1.18
CA VAL A 229 13.22 12.34 0.02
C VAL A 229 13.74 10.92 -0.23
N GLY A 230 12.89 9.94 0.04
CA GLY A 230 13.16 8.51 -0.10
C GLY A 230 12.14 7.79 -0.98
N LYS A 231 12.31 6.47 -1.07
CA LYS A 231 11.36 5.58 -1.75
C LYS A 231 10.47 4.92 -0.71
N GLY A 232 9.17 4.91 -0.99
CA GLY A 232 8.21 4.11 -0.26
C GLY A 232 7.50 3.11 -1.14
N SER A 233 6.78 2.21 -0.51
CA SER A 233 6.01 1.15 -1.14
C SER A 233 4.72 0.88 -0.39
N PHE A 234 3.64 0.74 -1.14
CA PHE A 234 2.42 0.12 -0.66
C PHE A 234 2.58 -1.39 -0.77
N CYS A 235 2.29 -2.09 0.33
CA CYS A 235 2.51 -3.52 0.44
C CYS A 235 1.23 -4.18 0.95
N LEU A 236 0.83 -5.25 0.29
CA LEU A 236 -0.29 -6.10 0.67
C LEU A 236 0.18 -7.17 1.66
N VAL A 237 -0.43 -7.24 2.83
CA VAL A 237 -0.11 -8.26 3.84
C VAL A 237 -0.58 -9.63 3.36
N LEU A 238 0.33 -10.61 3.33
CA LEU A 238 0.07 -11.94 2.78
C LEU A 238 -0.39 -12.95 3.84
N GLU A 239 0.01 -12.77 5.10
CA GLU A 239 -0.17 -13.76 6.16
C GLU A 239 -0.72 -13.10 7.44
N GLY A 240 -1.26 -13.94 8.33
CA GLY A 240 -1.75 -13.49 9.63
C GLY A 240 -3.11 -12.81 9.59
N PRO A 241 -3.54 -12.23 10.72
CA PRO A 241 -4.93 -11.76 10.86
C PRO A 241 -5.22 -10.43 10.15
N ALA A 242 -4.19 -9.72 9.66
CA ALA A 242 -4.32 -8.54 8.79
C ALA A 242 -4.16 -8.88 7.29
N ARG A 243 -4.14 -10.17 6.94
CA ARG A 243 -4.05 -10.64 5.56
C ARG A 243 -5.07 -9.93 4.67
N GLY A 244 -4.59 -9.37 3.56
CA GLY A 244 -5.41 -8.62 2.60
C GLY A 244 -5.42 -7.10 2.82
N GLU A 245 -5.04 -6.63 4.01
CA GLU A 245 -4.88 -5.20 4.27
C GLU A 245 -3.61 -4.67 3.57
N ILE A 246 -3.66 -3.40 3.16
CA ILE A 246 -2.57 -2.70 2.50
C ILE A 246 -1.99 -1.67 3.46
N HIS A 247 -0.67 -1.66 3.53
CA HIS A 247 0.09 -0.83 4.44
C HIS A 247 1.28 -0.19 3.71
N ALA A 248 1.82 0.88 4.28
CA ALA A 248 2.91 1.64 3.70
C ALA A 248 4.23 1.45 4.46
N TRP A 249 5.32 1.43 3.70
CA TRP A 249 6.69 1.53 4.21
C TRP A 249 7.46 2.57 3.40
N ALA A 250 8.28 3.41 4.04
CA ALA A 250 9.22 4.26 3.34
C ALA A 250 10.51 4.48 4.13
N GLY A 251 11.63 4.57 3.41
CA GLY A 251 12.94 4.75 4.06
C GLY A 251 13.33 3.59 4.99
N GLY A 252 12.71 2.42 4.83
CA GLY A 252 12.87 1.27 5.72
C GLY A 252 11.95 1.27 6.95
N TRP A 253 11.12 2.30 7.13
CA TRP A 253 10.21 2.43 8.26
C TRP A 253 8.77 2.13 7.87
N TYR A 254 8.04 1.53 8.79
CA TYR A 254 6.59 1.34 8.67
C TYR A 254 5.87 2.68 8.82
N GLN A 255 4.91 2.94 7.94
CA GLN A 255 4.15 4.20 7.89
C GLN A 255 2.67 4.06 8.25
N GLY A 256 2.16 2.82 8.39
CA GLY A 256 0.80 2.57 8.82
C GLY A 256 -0.11 1.90 7.80
N PHE A 257 -1.38 1.84 8.15
CA PHE A 257 -2.47 1.28 7.35
C PHE A 257 -2.96 2.25 6.27
N GLU A 258 -3.28 1.72 5.09
CA GLU A 258 -3.68 2.50 3.92
C GLU A 258 -5.04 2.10 3.34
N ALA A 259 -5.30 0.80 3.21
CA ALA A 259 -6.58 0.33 2.66
C ALA A 259 -6.91 -1.08 3.15
N LYS A 260 -8.21 -1.40 3.27
CA LYS A 260 -8.63 -2.76 3.65
C LYS A 260 -8.43 -3.76 2.53
N SER A 261 -8.43 -3.28 1.30
CA SER A 261 -8.33 -4.11 0.12
C SER A 261 -7.75 -3.34 -1.05
N TYR A 262 -7.30 -4.08 -2.06
CA TYR A 262 -6.75 -3.48 -3.28
C TYR A 262 -7.74 -2.59 -4.05
N LEU A 263 -9.04 -2.87 -3.95
CA LEU A 263 -10.07 -2.06 -4.62
C LEU A 263 -10.32 -0.71 -3.94
N GLU A 264 -9.95 -0.58 -2.66
CA GLU A 264 -10.07 0.65 -1.88
C GLU A 264 -8.79 1.51 -1.94
N LEU A 265 -7.72 0.99 -2.55
CA LEU A 265 -6.48 1.75 -2.65
C LEU A 265 -6.60 2.79 -3.76
N HIS A 266 -6.94 4.02 -3.39
CA HIS A 266 -6.93 5.16 -4.29
C HIS A 266 -5.49 5.63 -4.52
N TYR A 267 -5.01 5.71 -5.76
CA TYR A 267 -3.65 6.16 -6.09
C TYR A 267 -3.59 7.65 -6.52
N GLU A 268 -4.69 8.20 -7.04
CA GLU A 268 -4.70 9.49 -7.75
C GLU A 268 -4.49 10.72 -6.84
N GLY A 269 -4.74 10.64 -5.53
CA GLY A 269 -4.42 11.74 -4.61
C GLY A 269 -2.96 11.85 -4.13
N TRP A 270 -2.04 11.00 -4.61
CA TRP A 270 -0.78 10.74 -3.89
C TRP A 270 0.48 11.14 -4.67
N ALA A 271 0.32 11.59 -5.91
CA ALA A 271 1.39 12.13 -6.73
C ALA A 271 1.48 13.67 -6.65
N GLU A 272 0.38 14.36 -6.33
CA GLU A 272 0.29 15.82 -6.45
C GLU A 272 0.69 16.57 -5.16
N GLU A 273 0.37 16.05 -3.96
CA GLU A 273 0.66 16.77 -2.69
C GLU A 273 2.16 16.90 -2.37
N ASP A 274 3.01 16.05 -2.94
CA ASP A 274 4.48 16.12 -2.78
C ASP A 274 5.15 17.01 -3.85
N GLU A 275 4.45 17.35 -4.95
CA GLU A 275 4.97 18.21 -6.03
C GLU A 275 4.64 19.70 -5.79
N GLU A 276 3.50 20.03 -5.19
CA GLU A 276 3.10 21.44 -4.93
C GLU A 276 3.96 22.16 -3.87
N ASN A 277 4.79 21.44 -3.11
CA ASN A 277 5.73 22.04 -2.15
C ASN A 277 7.12 22.33 -2.77
N GLU A 278 7.29 22.23 -4.09
CA GLU A 278 8.53 22.65 -4.77
C GLU A 278 8.70 24.19 -4.86
N GLU A 279 7.67 25.01 -4.61
CA GLU A 279 7.75 26.46 -4.90
C GLU A 279 7.92 27.43 -3.70
N ASN A 280 8.06 27.00 -2.45
CA ASN A 280 8.09 27.96 -1.31
C ASN A 280 9.25 27.80 -0.30
N ASP A 281 10.42 27.31 -0.71
CA ASP A 281 11.64 27.34 0.14
C ASP A 281 12.73 28.27 -0.43
N GLU A 282 12.32 29.31 -1.17
CA GLU A 282 13.14 30.49 -1.45
C GLU A 282 12.57 31.69 -0.68
N GLY A 283 12.84 31.76 0.63
CA GLY A 283 12.49 32.94 1.41
C GLY A 283 12.91 32.89 2.87
N MET A 284 13.86 33.77 3.22
CA MET A 284 14.17 34.29 4.57
C MET A 284 14.97 33.35 5.49
N ASP A 285 16.11 33.70 6.10
CA ASP A 285 16.64 35.02 6.49
C ASP A 285 18.19 35.06 6.48
N GLU A 286 18.76 35.95 5.68
CA GLU A 286 20.02 36.64 6.04
C GLU A 286 19.63 37.80 6.95
N ASP A 287 19.89 37.69 8.26
CA ASP A 287 20.46 38.74 9.11
C ASP A 287 20.27 38.42 10.60
N ILE A 288 21.10 39.07 11.42
CA ILE A 288 21.15 39.08 12.90
C ILE A 288 22.20 38.13 13.48
N PHE A 289 23.46 38.58 13.46
CA PHE A 289 24.25 38.68 14.69
C PHE A 289 25.00 40.02 14.68
N GLY A 290 24.38 41.03 15.29
CA GLY A 290 25.08 42.20 15.78
C GLY A 290 25.62 41.90 17.18
N GLU A 291 26.93 41.79 17.31
CA GLU A 291 27.63 42.06 18.57
C GLU A 291 28.85 42.93 18.28
N GLU A 292 28.82 44.15 18.82
CA GLU A 292 29.85 45.17 18.71
C GLU A 292 30.75 45.10 19.96
N TRP A 293 32.01 44.64 19.77
CA TRP A 293 33.30 45.02 20.42
C TRP A 293 33.44 45.09 21.97
N PRO A 294 34.60 44.69 22.54
CA PRO A 294 35.82 45.52 22.53
C PRO A 294 37.09 44.66 22.26
N GLY A 295 38.10 45.10 21.51
CA GLY A 295 38.98 46.23 21.81
C GLY A 295 40.39 45.81 21.38
N ALA A 296 41.11 46.72 20.74
CA ALA A 296 42.42 46.48 20.13
C ALA A 296 43.51 46.10 21.15
N VAL A 297 44.33 45.10 20.82
CA VAL A 297 45.78 45.08 21.15
C VAL A 297 46.54 44.39 20.01
N THR A 298 47.44 45.13 19.39
CA THR A 298 48.45 44.70 18.42
C THR A 298 49.67 44.07 19.09
N ALA A 299 50.44 43.33 18.26
CA ALA A 299 51.87 42.99 18.39
C ALA A 299 52.16 41.61 19.05
N VAL A 300 53.12 40.77 18.64
CA VAL A 300 54.32 40.88 17.77
C VAL A 300 54.64 39.46 17.23
N ASP A 301 55.33 39.42 16.09
CA ASP A 301 56.02 38.28 15.45
C ASP A 301 56.89 37.38 16.36
N ALA A 302 57.18 36.19 15.81
CA ALA A 302 58.45 35.48 16.00
C ALA A 302 59.03 35.14 14.62
#